data_AF-P96296-F1
#
_entry.id   AF-P96296-F1
#
_cell.length_a   1.000
_cell.length_b   1.000
_cell.length_c   1.000
_cell.angle_alpha   90.00
_cell.angle_beta   90.00
_cell.angle_gamma   90.00
#
_symmetry.space_group_name_H-M   'P 1'
#
loop_
_entity.id
_entity.type
_entity.pdbx_description
1 polymer ?
#
loop_
_entity_poly.entity_id
_entity_poly.type
_entity_poly.pdbx_seq_one_letter_code
_entity_poly.pdbx_strand_id
1 'polypeptide(L)'
;RAEDIKEELRRQNIRTFSAGGTLEQDDGENWVEIQRGLRGHKAKSAPLCAHMGINVPNKSNPDFPGKTAYVYAEEAARGMYHHWARMMSEPSWDTLKP
;
A
#
# COMPACT_ATOMS: atom_id res chain seq x y z
N ARG A 1 -13.74 4.26 32.59
CA ARG A 1 -13.99 5.20 31.47
C ARG A 1 -12.90 5.16 30.41
N ALA A 2 -11.62 5.44 30.71
CA ALA A 2 -10.54 5.31 29.71
C ALA A 2 -10.14 3.86 29.44
N GLU A 3 -10.06 3.02 30.48
CA GLU A 3 -9.75 1.59 30.32
C GLU A 3 -10.82 0.83 29.52
N ASP A 4 -12.10 1.19 29.69
CA ASP A 4 -13.19 0.60 28.91
C ASP A 4 -13.07 0.92 27.41
N ILE A 5 -12.61 2.13 27.07
CA ILE A 5 -12.37 2.54 25.67
C ILE A 5 -11.19 1.76 25.08
N LYS A 6 -10.09 1.61 25.83
CA LYS A 6 -8.95 0.81 25.39
C LYS A 6 -9.34 -0.64 25.16
N GLU A 7 -10.11 -1.21 26.08
CA GLU A 7 -10.60 -2.59 25.96
C GLU A 7 -11.53 -2.74 24.77
N GLU A 8 -12.40 -1.77 24.49
CA GLU A 8 -13.24 -1.81 23.30
C GLU A 8 -12.43 -1.72 22.02
N LEU A 9 -11.46 -0.79 21.92
CA LEU A 9 -10.57 -0.71 20.76
C LEU A 9 -9.77 -1.99 20.54
N ARG A 10 -9.29 -2.63 21.62
CA ARG A 10 -8.60 -3.93 21.54
C ARG A 10 -9.50 -5.02 20.95
N ARG A 11 -10.75 -5.14 21.45
CA ARG A 11 -11.72 -6.11 20.94
C ARG A 11 -12.09 -5.85 19.49
N GLN A 12 -12.33 -4.58 19.13
CA GLN A 12 -12.68 -4.17 17.78
C GLN A 12 -11.55 -4.49 16.79
N ASN A 13 -10.31 -4.15 17.14
CA ASN A 13 -9.17 -4.42 16.28
C ASN A 13 -8.99 -5.92 16.04
N ILE A 14 -9.10 -6.77 17.08
CA ILE A 14 -8.99 -8.22 16.91
C ILE A 14 -10.14 -8.77 16.05
N ARG A 15 -11.36 -8.23 16.21
CA ARG A 15 -12.53 -8.64 15.44
C ARG A 15 -12.41 -8.33 13.95
N THR A 16 -11.66 -7.29 13.57
CA THR A 16 -11.56 -6.85 12.17
C THR A 16 -10.20 -7.17 11.52
N PHE A 17 -9.11 -6.83 12.19
CA PHE A 17 -7.72 -6.91 11.69
C PHE A 17 -6.86 -7.86 12.53
N SER A 18 -7.26 -9.12 12.56
CA SER A 18 -6.44 -10.24 13.08
C SER A 18 -6.48 -11.39 12.08
N ALA A 19 -5.71 -12.46 12.31
CA ALA A 19 -5.72 -13.64 11.42
C ALA A 19 -7.12 -14.25 11.19
N GLY A 20 -8.03 -14.13 12.18
CA GLY A 20 -9.44 -14.52 12.08
C GLY A 20 -10.39 -13.32 12.05
N GLY A 21 -9.87 -12.14 11.70
CA GLY A 21 -10.60 -10.89 11.63
C GLY A 21 -11.52 -10.84 10.41
N THR A 22 -12.67 -10.21 10.57
CA THR A 22 -13.71 -10.12 9.53
C THR A 22 -13.33 -9.32 8.29
N LEU A 23 -12.23 -8.57 8.32
CA LEU A 23 -11.70 -7.84 7.15
C LEU A 23 -10.39 -8.48 6.66
N GLU A 24 -9.44 -8.72 7.57
CA GLU A 24 -8.09 -9.21 7.22
C GLU A 24 -8.06 -10.63 6.64
N GLN A 25 -9.03 -11.49 6.97
CA GLN A 25 -9.13 -12.82 6.37
C GLN A 25 -9.24 -12.74 4.84
N ASP A 26 -9.97 -11.76 4.32
CA ASP A 26 -10.16 -11.57 2.88
C ASP A 26 -8.91 -10.94 2.22
N ASP A 27 -8.18 -10.08 2.94
CA ASP A 27 -6.91 -9.50 2.48
C ASP A 27 -5.85 -10.59 2.27
N GLY A 28 -5.75 -11.54 3.21
CA GLY A 28 -4.84 -12.68 3.11
C GLY A 28 -5.10 -13.56 1.89
N GLU A 29 -6.36 -13.85 1.58
CA GLU A 29 -6.74 -14.65 0.40
C GLU A 29 -6.28 -13.97 -0.90
N ASN A 30 -6.51 -12.66 -1.03
CA ASN A 30 -6.06 -11.89 -2.19
C ASN A 30 -4.53 -11.98 -2.37
N TRP A 31 -3.77 -11.79 -1.29
CA TRP A 31 -2.31 -11.81 -1.35
C TRP A 31 -1.76 -13.21 -1.68
N VAL A 32 -2.33 -14.26 -1.09
CA VAL A 32 -1.94 -15.65 -1.32
C VAL A 32 -2.14 -16.02 -2.79
N GLU A 33 -3.32 -15.72 -3.35
CA GLU A 33 -3.62 -16.12 -4.73
C GLU A 33 -2.88 -15.29 -5.78
N ILE A 34 -2.63 -13.99 -5.55
CA ILE A 34 -1.74 -13.19 -6.40
C ILE A 34 -0.34 -13.81 -6.43
N GLN A 35 0.25 -14.10 -5.27
CA GLN A 35 1.59 -14.67 -5.18
C GLN A 35 1.68 -16.05 -5.82
N ARG A 36 0.64 -16.88 -5.64
CA ARG A 36 0.52 -18.19 -6.27
C ARG A 36 0.45 -18.08 -7.80
N GLY A 37 -0.37 -17.17 -8.32
CA GLY A 37 -0.54 -16.92 -9.75
C GLY A 37 0.76 -16.47 -10.44
N LEU A 38 1.55 -15.64 -9.78
CA LEU A 38 2.83 -15.11 -10.31
C LEU A 38 3.93 -16.17 -10.47
N ARG A 39 3.73 -17.41 -9.99
CA ARG A 39 4.62 -18.55 -10.32
C ARG A 39 4.54 -18.95 -11.80
N GLY A 40 3.46 -18.62 -12.50
CA GLY A 40 3.26 -18.94 -13.91
C GLY A 40 4.17 -18.13 -14.84
N HIS A 41 4.80 -18.79 -15.82
CA HIS A 41 5.73 -18.12 -16.74
C HIS A 41 5.09 -16.98 -17.54
N LYS A 42 3.84 -17.13 -17.98
CA LYS A 42 3.11 -16.08 -18.72
C LYS A 42 2.57 -14.99 -17.80
N ALA A 43 2.16 -15.33 -16.58
CA ALA A 43 1.66 -14.36 -15.61
C ALA A 43 2.75 -13.32 -15.26
N LYS A 44 4.01 -13.75 -15.10
CA LYS A 44 5.14 -12.86 -14.80
C LYS A 44 5.71 -12.10 -16.00
N SER A 45 5.23 -12.33 -17.22
CA SER A 45 5.74 -11.65 -18.42
C SER A 45 5.01 -10.34 -18.74
N ALA A 46 3.97 -9.99 -17.97
CA ALA A 46 3.22 -8.76 -18.11
C ALA A 46 3.42 -7.84 -16.90
N PRO A 47 3.40 -6.51 -17.09
CA PRO A 47 3.49 -5.56 -15.99
C PRO A 47 2.18 -5.51 -15.18
N LEU A 48 2.30 -5.21 -13.89
CA LEU A 48 1.15 -4.84 -13.05
C LEU A 48 0.74 -3.39 -13.37
N CYS A 49 -0.57 -3.13 -13.41
CA CYS A 49 -1.10 -1.79 -13.67
C CYS A 49 -1.11 -0.96 -12.38
N ALA A 50 -0.49 0.22 -12.39
CA ALA A 50 -0.52 1.19 -11.28
C ALA A 50 -0.88 2.60 -11.78
N HIS A 51 -1.82 2.69 -12.71
CA HIS A 51 -2.17 3.93 -13.42
C HIS A 51 -3.30 4.73 -12.77
N MET A 52 -3.91 4.25 -11.70
CA MET A 52 -5.06 4.92 -11.08
C MET A 52 -4.67 6.32 -10.58
N GLY A 53 -5.42 7.31 -11.03
CA GLY A 53 -5.22 8.70 -10.68
C GLY A 53 -4.01 9.36 -11.36
N ILE A 54 -3.38 8.78 -12.38
CA ILE A 54 -2.37 9.49 -13.20
C ILE A 54 -3.04 10.66 -13.96
N ASN A 55 -2.30 11.75 -14.17
CA ASN A 55 -2.73 12.94 -14.93
C ASN A 55 -4.01 13.64 -14.43
N VAL A 56 -4.41 13.40 -13.18
CA VAL A 56 -5.50 14.14 -12.54
C VAL A 56 -5.00 15.57 -12.22
N PRO A 57 -5.72 16.63 -12.61
CA PRO A 57 -5.36 18.01 -12.30
C PRO A 57 -5.49 18.30 -10.80
N ASN A 58 -4.81 19.35 -10.32
CA ASN A 58 -4.87 19.83 -8.92
C ASN A 58 -4.41 18.82 -7.86
N LYS A 59 -3.42 17.96 -8.19
CA LYS A 59 -2.70 17.11 -7.22
C LYS A 59 -1.75 17.92 -6.35
N SER A 60 -2.29 18.78 -5.52
CA SER A 60 -1.55 19.49 -4.48
C SER A 60 -2.56 20.15 -3.56
N ASN A 61 -2.48 19.84 -2.27
CA ASN A 61 -3.26 20.51 -1.26
C ASN A 61 -2.30 21.30 -0.36
N PRO A 62 -2.42 22.64 -0.26
CA PRO A 62 -1.52 23.43 0.57
C PRO A 62 -1.60 23.08 2.06
N ASP A 63 -2.69 22.48 2.52
CA ASP A 63 -2.88 22.06 3.92
C ASP A 63 -2.17 20.74 4.25
N PHE A 64 -1.78 19.96 3.23
CA PHE A 64 -1.15 18.65 3.41
C PHE A 64 0.18 18.54 2.65
N PRO A 65 1.30 18.29 3.35
CA PRO A 65 2.61 18.20 2.70
C PRO A 65 2.73 16.96 1.81
N GLY A 66 3.68 17.01 0.87
CA GLY A 66 3.96 15.92 -0.06
C GLY A 66 3.04 15.91 -1.27
N LYS A 67 3.04 14.80 -2.01
CA LYS A 67 2.16 14.60 -3.17
C LYS A 67 0.81 14.07 -2.69
N THR A 68 -0.21 14.90 -2.79
CA THR A 68 -1.58 14.54 -2.41
C THR A 68 -2.37 14.02 -3.60
N ALA A 69 -3.27 13.07 -3.34
CA ALA A 69 -4.23 12.55 -4.31
C ALA A 69 -5.58 12.33 -3.64
N TYR A 70 -6.61 12.03 -4.44
CA TYR A 70 -7.88 11.54 -3.91
C TYR A 70 -7.69 10.19 -3.18
N VAL A 71 -8.58 9.86 -2.24
CA VAL A 71 -8.47 8.64 -1.42
C VAL A 71 -8.47 7.36 -2.28
N TYR A 72 -9.13 7.37 -3.43
CA TYR A 72 -9.04 6.30 -4.44
C TYR A 72 -8.01 6.67 -5.51
N ALA A 73 -6.75 6.37 -5.25
CA ALA A 73 -5.64 6.57 -6.18
C ALA A 73 -4.45 5.68 -5.84
N GLU A 74 -3.54 5.49 -6.80
CA GLU A 74 -2.30 4.72 -6.61
C GLU A 74 -1.05 5.62 -6.49
N GLU A 75 -1.21 6.89 -6.09
CA GLU A 75 -0.09 7.84 -5.95
C GLU A 75 0.93 7.36 -4.91
N ALA A 76 0.45 6.91 -3.74
CA ALA A 76 1.31 6.35 -2.70
C ALA A 76 1.98 5.04 -3.14
N ALA A 77 1.25 4.16 -3.83
CA ALA A 77 1.80 2.91 -4.36
C ALA A 77 2.92 3.16 -5.39
N ARG A 78 2.72 4.10 -6.32
CA ARG A 78 3.79 4.53 -7.25
C ARG A 78 4.99 5.13 -6.51
N GLY A 79 4.77 5.92 -5.46
CA GLY A 79 5.83 6.45 -4.61
C GLY A 79 6.65 5.34 -3.94
N MET A 80 5.97 4.33 -3.40
CA MET A 80 6.60 3.13 -2.82
C MET A 80 7.47 2.39 -3.84
N TYR A 81 6.92 2.04 -5.02
CA TYR A 81 7.68 1.34 -6.05
C TYR A 81 8.82 2.18 -6.64
N HIS A 82 8.66 3.50 -6.75
CA HIS A 82 9.74 4.39 -7.17
C HIS A 82 10.89 4.40 -6.15
N HIS A 83 10.59 4.53 -4.86
CA HIS A 83 11.62 4.50 -3.83
C HIS A 83 12.28 3.13 -3.72
N TRP A 84 11.50 2.04 -3.78
CA TRP A 84 12.02 0.67 -3.87
C TRP A 84 13.00 0.52 -5.03
N ALA A 85 12.63 0.99 -6.23
CA ALA A 85 13.50 0.90 -7.40
C ALA A 85 14.82 1.65 -7.20
N ARG A 86 14.77 2.88 -6.64
CA ARG A 86 15.99 3.63 -6.27
C ARG A 86 16.83 2.88 -5.26
N MET A 87 16.24 2.34 -4.19
CA MET A 87 16.99 1.57 -3.19
C MET A 87 17.69 0.34 -3.79
N MET A 88 17.07 -0.30 -4.77
CA MET A 88 17.64 -1.48 -5.43
C MET A 88 18.71 -1.15 -6.47
N SER A 89 18.75 0.10 -6.97
CA SER A 89 19.68 0.51 -8.04
C SER A 89 20.81 1.42 -7.58
N GLU A 90 20.62 2.18 -6.51
CA GLU A 90 21.58 3.16 -6.01
C GLU A 90 22.69 2.47 -5.17
N PRO A 91 23.98 2.74 -5.42
CA PRO A 91 25.07 2.06 -4.72
C PRO A 91 25.26 2.49 -3.27
N SER A 92 24.67 3.61 -2.84
CA SER A 92 24.87 4.15 -1.50
C SER A 92 23.77 5.13 -1.08
N TRP A 93 23.75 5.48 0.20
CA TRP A 93 22.89 6.54 0.72
C TRP A 93 23.17 7.92 0.10
N ASP A 94 24.42 8.18 -0.33
CA ASP A 94 24.79 9.45 -0.95
C ASP A 94 24.14 9.67 -2.32
N THR A 95 23.85 8.60 -3.04
CA THR A 95 23.16 8.66 -4.34
C THR A 95 21.65 8.41 -4.19
N LEU A 96 21.21 7.79 -3.09
CA LEU A 96 19.80 7.57 -2.74
C LEU A 96 19.11 8.80 -2.11
N LYS A 97 19.86 9.70 -1.47
CA LYS A 97 19.29 10.89 -0.83
C LYS A 97 18.43 11.72 -1.83
N PRO A 98 17.45 12.49 -1.34
CA PRO A 98 16.58 13.32 -2.18
C PRO A 98 17.37 14.24 -3.12
#